data_AF-A0A844FDS3-F1
#
_entry.id   AF-A0A844FDS3-F1
#
_cell.length_a   1.000
_cell.length_b   1.000
_cell.length_c   1.000
_cell.angle_alpha   90.00
_cell.angle_beta   90.00
_cell.angle_gamma   90.00
#
_symmetry.space_group_name_H-M   'P 1'
#
loop_
_entity.id
_entity.type
_entity.pdbx_description
1 polymer ?
#
loop_
_entity_poly.entity_id
_entity_poly.type
_entity_poly.pdbx_seq_one_letter_code
_entity_poly.pdbx_strand_id
1 'polypeptide(L)'
;MENLEIIELIMQKVTVKYIQRDCKKLLKHFSKKSSKDIGIVAELTTLLYAFGMYEEALKVCDLIEDMVFTGNYTIWDNVVNARLIAVRIHRELGNPEKSNELMRSISSTFKPSLYMNQKKCLDLYDDNIRFAKERNDKPNANSWLLLKYEFMIRFYETPDFPIDKNNLNEEIEKTTQEIRKLLS
;
A
#
# COMPACT_ATOMS: atom_id res chain seq x y z
N MET A 1 4.16 -2.45 23.50
CA MET A 1 5.12 -3.46 23.01
C MET A 1 4.41 -4.62 22.33
N GLU A 2 3.17 -4.97 22.73
CA GLU A 2 2.33 -6.02 22.12
C GLU A 2 2.08 -5.86 20.60
N ASN A 3 1.98 -4.63 20.07
CA ASN A 3 1.64 -4.45 18.65
C ASN A 3 2.72 -4.92 17.65
N LEU A 4 3.97 -5.20 18.05
CA LEU A 4 5.02 -5.61 17.11
C LEU A 4 5.24 -7.13 17.05
N GLU A 5 4.60 -7.92 17.91
CA GLU A 5 4.69 -9.39 17.88
C GLU A 5 4.24 -9.94 16.51
N ILE A 6 3.23 -9.32 15.89
CA ILE A 6 2.80 -9.69 14.55
C ILE A 6 3.93 -9.52 13.51
N ILE A 7 4.74 -8.47 13.64
CA ILE A 7 5.85 -8.23 12.71
C ILE A 7 6.91 -9.32 12.86
N GLU A 8 7.17 -9.79 14.08
CA GLU A 8 8.06 -10.94 14.32
C GLU A 8 7.51 -12.22 13.70
N LEU A 9 6.21 -12.49 13.86
CA LEU A 9 5.55 -13.67 13.28
C LEU A 9 5.59 -13.65 11.74
N ILE A 10 5.32 -12.50 11.12
CA ILE A 10 5.46 -12.34 9.66
C ILE A 10 6.91 -12.61 9.24
N MET A 11 7.87 -12.06 9.98
CA MET A 11 9.30 -12.25 9.70
C MET A 11 9.74 -13.71 9.87
N GLN A 12 9.07 -14.52 10.69
CA GLN A 12 9.36 -15.96 10.81
C GLN A 12 8.74 -16.78 9.67
N LYS A 13 7.57 -16.36 9.17
CA LYS A 13 6.81 -17.09 8.13
C LYS A 13 7.27 -16.82 6.69
N VAL A 14 7.80 -15.63 6.41
CA VAL A 14 7.95 -15.14 5.03
C VAL A 14 9.41 -14.96 4.65
N THR A 15 9.88 -15.57 3.56
CA THR A 15 11.29 -15.45 3.12
C THR A 15 11.54 -14.30 2.14
N VAL A 16 10.48 -13.67 1.62
CA VAL A 16 10.53 -12.56 0.67
C VAL A 16 11.39 -11.41 1.22
N LYS A 17 12.48 -11.08 0.54
CA LYS A 17 13.51 -10.14 1.04
C LYS A 17 12.97 -8.75 1.37
N TYR A 18 12.01 -8.25 0.57
CA TYR A 18 11.43 -6.92 0.79
C TYR A 18 10.53 -6.89 2.03
N ILE A 19 9.72 -7.93 2.23
CA ILE A 19 8.91 -8.11 3.44
C ILE A 19 9.82 -8.19 4.68
N GLN A 20 10.86 -9.03 4.62
CA GLN A 20 11.87 -9.15 5.68
C GLN A 20 12.53 -7.81 6.03
N ARG A 21 12.90 -7.04 5.01
CA ARG A 21 13.52 -5.72 5.17
C ARG A 21 12.59 -4.77 5.93
N ASP A 22 11.32 -4.73 5.58
CA ASP A 22 10.38 -3.80 6.17
C ASP A 22 9.95 -4.21 7.58
N CYS A 23 9.78 -5.52 7.84
CA CYS A 23 9.65 -6.05 9.20
C CYS A 23 10.82 -5.62 10.08
N LYS A 24 12.07 -5.80 9.62
CA LYS A 24 13.27 -5.39 10.38
C LYS A 24 13.31 -3.91 10.70
N LYS A 25 12.85 -3.05 9.78
CA LYS A 25 12.80 -1.60 10.02
C LYS A 25 11.78 -1.28 11.12
N LEU A 26 10.58 -1.86 11.06
CA LEU A 26 9.53 -1.64 12.07
C LEU A 26 9.92 -2.19 13.46
N LEU A 27 10.56 -3.36 13.51
CA LEU A 27 11.06 -3.94 14.76
C LEU A 27 12.16 -3.10 15.40
N LYS A 28 13.00 -2.45 14.59
CA LYS A 28 14.05 -1.56 15.10
C LYS A 28 13.47 -0.32 15.77
N HIS A 29 12.47 0.29 15.14
CA HIS A 29 11.78 1.47 15.64
C HIS A 29 10.45 1.63 14.90
N PHE A 30 9.38 1.91 15.65
CA PHE A 30 8.08 2.28 15.09
C PHE A 30 7.46 3.45 15.87
N SER A 31 7.08 4.50 15.15
CA SER A 31 6.36 5.65 15.69
C SER A 31 5.26 6.12 14.75
N LYS A 32 4.04 6.25 15.29
CA LYS A 32 2.88 6.82 14.58
C LYS A 32 3.04 8.30 14.22
N LYS A 33 4.08 8.98 14.72
CA LYS A 33 4.44 10.36 14.36
C LYS A 33 5.46 10.45 13.21
N SER A 34 6.03 9.33 12.79
CA SER A 34 7.05 9.26 11.73
C SER A 34 6.39 8.96 10.39
N SER A 35 6.44 9.89 9.43
CA SER A 35 5.95 9.62 8.07
C SER A 35 6.68 8.45 7.41
N LYS A 36 7.97 8.28 7.73
CA LYS A 36 8.77 7.15 7.26
C LYS A 36 8.24 5.82 7.80
N ASP A 37 7.92 5.75 9.09
CA ASP A 37 7.50 4.50 9.71
C ASP A 37 6.11 4.11 9.20
N ILE A 38 5.21 5.09 9.00
CA ILE A 38 3.88 4.85 8.42
C ILE A 38 3.96 4.52 6.92
N GLY A 39 4.91 5.11 6.19
CA GLY A 39 5.22 4.68 4.82
C GLY A 39 5.68 3.22 4.76
N ILE A 40 6.47 2.75 5.74
CA ILE A 40 6.87 1.33 5.83
C ILE A 40 5.66 0.44 6.15
N VAL A 41 4.72 0.88 6.97
CA VAL A 41 3.45 0.15 7.21
C VAL A 41 2.67 0.01 5.90
N ALA A 42 2.49 1.10 5.14
CA ALA A 42 1.81 1.06 3.85
C ALA A 42 2.52 0.12 2.86
N GLU A 43 3.84 0.24 2.71
CA GLU A 43 4.64 -0.60 1.82
C GLU A 43 4.55 -2.08 2.21
N LEU A 44 4.64 -2.40 3.52
CA LEU A 44 4.52 -3.77 4.01
C LEU A 44 3.12 -4.35 3.79
N THR A 45 2.06 -3.58 4.06
CA THR A 45 0.68 -3.98 3.73
C THR A 45 0.51 -4.25 2.24
N THR A 46 1.08 -3.39 1.37
CA THR A 46 1.08 -3.56 -0.08
C THR A 46 1.79 -4.83 -0.52
N LEU A 47 2.97 -5.11 0.02
CA LEU A 47 3.73 -6.33 -0.29
C LEU A 47 2.98 -7.58 0.15
N LEU A 48 2.45 -7.61 1.37
CA LEU A 48 1.71 -8.77 1.89
C LEU A 48 0.45 -9.04 1.04
N TYR A 49 -0.28 -7.99 0.65
CA TYR A 49 -1.38 -8.11 -0.32
C TYR A 49 -0.90 -8.68 -1.65
N ALA A 50 0.16 -8.13 -2.23
CA ALA A 50 0.71 -8.61 -3.49
C ALA A 50 1.10 -10.09 -3.42
N PHE A 51 1.61 -10.58 -2.30
CA PHE A 51 1.97 -12.00 -2.09
C PHE A 51 0.81 -12.90 -1.61
N GLY A 52 -0.42 -12.39 -1.53
CA GLY A 52 -1.61 -13.16 -1.14
C GLY A 52 -1.72 -13.42 0.38
N MET A 53 -0.95 -12.70 1.19
CA MET A 53 -0.89 -12.84 2.64
C MET A 53 -1.87 -11.88 3.31
N TYR A 54 -3.16 -12.10 3.06
CA TYR A 54 -4.21 -11.13 3.39
C TYR A 54 -4.40 -10.96 4.90
N GLU A 55 -4.33 -12.04 5.68
CA GLU A 55 -4.46 -11.96 7.14
C GLU A 55 -3.31 -11.13 7.74
N GLU A 56 -2.08 -11.39 7.32
CA GLU A 56 -0.90 -10.62 7.73
C GLU A 56 -1.00 -9.15 7.30
N ALA A 57 -1.45 -8.87 6.07
CA ALA A 57 -1.61 -7.51 5.56
C ALA A 57 -2.61 -6.70 6.42
N LEU A 58 -3.74 -7.31 6.80
CA LEU A 58 -4.73 -6.69 7.67
C LEU A 58 -4.14 -6.39 9.06
N LYS A 59 -3.45 -7.36 9.68
CA LYS A 59 -2.84 -7.15 11.00
C LYS A 59 -1.72 -6.09 10.99
N VAL A 60 -1.01 -5.92 9.89
CA VAL A 60 -0.07 -4.80 9.71
C VAL A 60 -0.82 -3.47 9.62
N CYS A 61 -1.98 -3.43 8.96
CA CYS A 61 -2.83 -2.25 8.91
C CYS A 61 -3.38 -1.88 10.30
N ASP A 62 -3.67 -2.86 11.16
CA ASP A 62 -4.18 -2.64 12.53
C ASP A 62 -3.18 -1.87 13.42
N LEU A 63 -1.88 -1.86 13.07
CA LEU A 63 -0.88 -1.04 13.76
C LEU A 63 -1.22 0.46 13.78
N ILE A 64 -2.03 0.92 12.82
CA ILE A 64 -2.42 2.31 12.62
C ILE A 64 -3.95 2.50 12.69
N GLU A 65 -4.69 1.57 13.28
CA GLU A 65 -6.16 1.61 13.35
C GLU A 65 -6.71 2.86 14.07
N ASP A 66 -6.04 3.28 15.14
CA ASP A 66 -6.41 4.39 16.03
C ASP A 66 -6.04 5.77 15.47
N MET A 67 -5.31 5.82 14.34
CA MET A 67 -4.87 7.08 13.76
C MET A 67 -6.05 7.85 13.15
N VAL A 68 -6.11 9.15 13.47
CA VAL A 68 -7.08 10.10 12.91
C VAL A 68 -6.34 11.24 12.21
N PHE A 69 -7.00 11.90 11.26
CA PHE A 69 -6.39 13.01 10.53
C PHE A 69 -6.19 14.24 11.43
N THR A 70 -4.94 14.72 11.51
CA THR A 70 -4.54 15.87 12.34
C THR A 70 -4.04 17.07 11.53
N GLY A 71 -4.27 17.09 10.22
CA GLY A 71 -3.80 18.14 9.31
C GLY A 71 -2.49 17.81 8.56
N ASN A 72 -1.77 16.75 8.96
CA ASN A 72 -0.52 16.33 8.30
C ASN A 72 -0.78 15.32 7.17
N TYR A 73 -0.87 15.81 5.93
CA TYR A 73 -1.08 14.96 4.74
C TYR A 73 0.08 14.02 4.45
N THR A 74 1.33 14.39 4.78
CA THR A 74 2.50 13.52 4.54
C THR A 74 2.42 12.21 5.31
N ILE A 75 1.88 12.22 6.53
CA ILE A 75 1.62 10.99 7.30
C ILE A 75 0.31 10.36 6.83
N TRP A 76 -0.73 11.18 6.69
CA TRP A 76 -2.08 10.69 6.44
C TRP A 76 -2.25 10.00 5.10
N ASP A 77 -1.57 10.43 4.03
CA ASP A 77 -1.62 9.75 2.73
C ASP A 77 -1.12 8.30 2.83
N ASN A 78 -0.13 8.01 3.68
CA ASN A 78 0.33 6.64 3.92
C ASN A 78 -0.73 5.83 4.70
N VAL A 79 -1.42 6.44 5.66
CA VAL A 79 -2.56 5.81 6.38
C VAL A 79 -3.68 5.46 5.39
N VAL A 80 -4.01 6.39 4.49
CA VAL A 80 -5.01 6.19 3.43
C VAL A 80 -4.63 5.01 2.54
N ASN A 81 -3.38 4.95 2.08
CA ASN A 81 -2.91 3.88 1.19
C ASN A 81 -3.00 2.51 1.88
N ALA A 82 -2.50 2.38 3.11
CA ALA A 82 -2.60 1.13 3.88
C ALA A 82 -4.06 0.70 4.10
N ARG A 83 -4.94 1.63 4.49
CA ARG A 83 -6.36 1.33 4.71
C ARG A 83 -7.11 0.98 3.43
N LEU A 84 -6.78 1.59 2.29
CA LEU A 84 -7.41 1.23 1.00
C LEU A 84 -7.01 -0.18 0.54
N ILE A 85 -5.83 -0.67 0.90
CA ILE A 85 -5.46 -2.07 0.66
C ILE A 85 -6.28 -3.00 1.56
N ALA A 86 -6.49 -2.64 2.83
CA ALA A 86 -7.38 -3.38 3.72
C ALA A 86 -8.84 -3.37 3.23
N VAL A 87 -9.33 -2.24 2.72
CA VAL A 87 -10.65 -2.12 2.04
C VAL A 87 -10.75 -3.12 0.90
N ARG A 88 -9.72 -3.19 0.03
CA ARG A 88 -9.64 -4.13 -1.08
C ARG A 88 -9.69 -5.58 -0.63
N ILE A 89 -8.86 -5.94 0.37
CA ILE A 89 -8.84 -7.29 0.94
C ILE A 89 -10.22 -7.69 1.47
N HIS A 90 -10.86 -6.83 2.28
CA HIS A 90 -12.18 -7.12 2.81
C HIS A 90 -13.24 -7.25 1.71
N ARG A 91 -13.18 -6.42 0.66
CA ARG A 91 -14.06 -6.54 -0.51
C ARG A 91 -13.86 -7.89 -1.23
N GLU A 92 -12.61 -8.27 -1.50
CA GLU A 92 -12.27 -9.54 -2.15
C GLU A 92 -12.67 -10.77 -1.32
N LEU A 93 -12.61 -10.67 0.01
CA LEU A 93 -13.04 -11.71 0.95
C LEU A 93 -14.56 -11.72 1.22
N GLY A 94 -15.34 -10.84 0.58
CA GLY A 94 -16.79 -10.79 0.77
C GLY A 94 -17.23 -10.23 2.13
N ASN A 95 -16.43 -9.35 2.74
CA ASN A 95 -16.72 -8.64 3.99
C ASN A 95 -16.99 -7.14 3.74
N PRO A 96 -18.14 -6.78 3.16
CA PRO A 96 -18.46 -5.39 2.83
C PRO A 96 -18.64 -4.50 4.06
N GLU A 97 -19.03 -5.06 5.21
CA GLU A 97 -19.20 -4.30 6.45
C GLU A 97 -17.87 -3.69 6.91
N LYS A 98 -16.82 -4.51 6.99
CA LYS A 98 -15.49 -4.03 7.40
C LYS A 98 -14.84 -3.14 6.34
N SER A 99 -15.05 -3.47 5.06
CA SER A 99 -14.63 -2.61 3.94
C SER A 99 -15.25 -1.20 4.04
N ASN A 100 -16.56 -1.12 4.30
CA ASN A 100 -17.28 0.16 4.45
C ASN A 100 -16.89 0.93 5.72
N GLU A 101 -16.59 0.25 6.82
CA GLU A 101 -16.06 0.86 8.04
C GLU A 101 -14.71 1.55 7.79
N LEU A 102 -13.76 0.83 7.18
CA LEU A 102 -12.45 1.37 6.84
C LEU A 102 -12.55 2.53 5.86
N MET A 103 -13.39 2.42 4.82
CA MET A 103 -13.62 3.50 3.86
C MET A 103 -14.13 4.78 4.54
N ARG A 104 -15.10 4.67 5.46
CA ARG A 104 -15.61 5.82 6.23
C ARG A 104 -14.53 6.48 7.09
N SER A 105 -13.54 5.73 7.55
CA SER A 105 -12.44 6.28 8.36
C SER A 105 -11.50 7.23 7.59
N ILE A 106 -11.52 7.18 6.26
CA ILE A 106 -10.59 7.93 5.39
C ILE A 106 -11.28 8.88 4.40
N SER A 107 -12.56 8.61 4.06
CA SER A 107 -13.27 9.28 2.97
C SER A 107 -13.40 10.80 3.15
N SER A 108 -13.46 11.28 4.41
CA SER A 108 -13.54 12.72 4.72
C SER A 108 -12.35 13.53 4.22
N THR A 109 -11.23 12.87 3.91
CA THR A 109 -10.00 13.52 3.42
C THR A 109 -9.83 13.46 1.91
N PHE A 110 -10.73 12.78 1.21
CA PHE A 110 -10.70 12.71 -0.24
C PHE A 110 -11.03 14.07 -0.86
N LYS A 111 -10.30 14.42 -1.92
CA LYS A 111 -10.47 15.69 -2.63
C LYS A 111 -10.70 15.40 -4.11
N PRO A 112 -11.97 15.21 -4.54
CA PRO A 112 -12.30 14.92 -5.93
C PRO A 112 -11.75 15.94 -6.93
N SER A 113 -11.64 17.21 -6.52
CA SER A 113 -11.04 18.29 -7.32
C SER A 113 -9.56 18.04 -7.68
N LEU A 114 -8.87 17.13 -6.99
CA LEU A 114 -7.47 16.78 -7.25
C LEU A 114 -7.31 15.47 -8.04
N TYR A 115 -8.38 14.69 -8.26
CA TYR A 115 -8.26 13.36 -8.85
C TYR A 115 -7.63 13.36 -10.25
N MET A 116 -7.99 14.32 -11.09
CA MET A 116 -7.39 14.46 -12.43
C MET A 116 -5.88 14.73 -12.39
N ASN A 117 -5.41 15.43 -11.36
CA ASN A 117 -3.98 15.66 -11.16
C ASN A 117 -3.29 14.44 -10.58
N GLN A 118 -3.92 13.75 -9.62
CA GLN A 118 -3.39 12.51 -9.03
C GLN A 118 -3.27 11.39 -10.07
N LYS A 119 -4.23 11.28 -11.00
CA LYS A 119 -4.18 10.29 -12.08
C LYS A 119 -2.89 10.37 -12.91
N LYS A 120 -2.35 11.58 -13.13
CA LYS A 120 -1.09 11.80 -13.87
C LYS A 120 0.14 11.23 -13.16
N CYS A 121 0.04 10.88 -11.87
CA CYS A 121 1.15 10.25 -11.16
C CYS A 121 1.50 8.88 -11.74
N LEU A 122 0.56 8.13 -12.32
CA LEU A 122 0.88 6.83 -12.93
C LEU A 122 1.85 6.98 -14.10
N ASP A 123 1.64 7.98 -14.97
CA ASP A 123 2.54 8.27 -16.09
C ASP A 123 3.95 8.64 -15.58
N LEU A 124 4.02 9.45 -14.53
CA LEU A 124 5.28 9.81 -13.87
C LEU A 124 6.00 8.58 -13.29
N TYR A 125 5.26 7.65 -12.70
CA TYR A 125 5.84 6.41 -12.16
C TYR A 125 6.34 5.51 -13.28
N ASP A 126 5.64 5.41 -14.41
CA ASP A 126 6.11 4.67 -15.58
C ASP A 126 7.42 5.26 -16.15
N ASP A 127 7.51 6.58 -16.24
CA ASP A 127 8.75 7.27 -16.62
C ASP A 127 9.89 6.97 -15.63
N ASN A 128 9.64 7.03 -14.32
CA ASN A 128 10.66 6.74 -13.31
C ASN A 128 11.12 5.28 -13.33
N ILE A 129 10.20 4.32 -13.54
CA ILE A 129 10.53 2.90 -13.72
C ILE A 129 11.41 2.74 -14.96
N ARG A 130 11.05 3.37 -16.09
CA ARG A 130 11.83 3.33 -17.33
C ARG A 130 13.23 3.89 -17.13
N PHE A 131 13.35 5.10 -16.57
CA PHE A 131 14.66 5.74 -16.34
C PHE A 131 15.54 4.95 -15.36
N ALA A 132 14.96 4.34 -14.32
CA ALA A 132 15.72 3.46 -13.43
C ALA A 132 16.23 2.21 -14.16
N LYS A 133 15.41 1.59 -15.02
CA LYS A 133 15.82 0.45 -15.86
C LYS A 133 16.94 0.83 -16.84
N GLU A 134 16.83 1.98 -17.52
CA GLU A 134 17.88 2.49 -18.42
C GLU A 134 19.23 2.71 -17.72
N ARG A 135 19.20 3.09 -16.44
CA ARG A 135 20.39 3.26 -15.58
C ARG A 135 20.87 1.96 -14.93
N ASN A 136 20.21 0.83 -15.19
CA ASN A 136 20.43 -0.45 -14.51
C ASN A 136 20.24 -0.41 -12.97
N ASP A 137 19.44 0.54 -12.47
CA ASP A 137 19.12 0.72 -11.06
C ASP A 137 17.88 -0.12 -10.66
N LYS A 138 18.11 -1.42 -10.51
CA LYS A 138 17.03 -2.38 -10.17
C LYS A 138 16.30 -2.06 -8.86
N PRO A 139 16.97 -1.74 -7.74
CA PRO A 139 16.29 -1.41 -6.49
C PRO A 139 15.32 -0.24 -6.63
N ASN A 140 15.71 0.80 -7.37
CA ASN A 140 14.88 1.97 -7.58
C ASN A 140 13.71 1.67 -8.54
N ALA A 141 13.95 0.92 -9.62
CA ALA A 141 12.89 0.47 -10.51
C ALA A 141 11.81 -0.34 -9.76
N ASN A 142 12.23 -1.24 -8.86
CA ASN A 142 11.33 -2.02 -8.03
C ASN A 142 10.56 -1.15 -7.02
N SER A 143 11.22 -0.13 -6.45
CA SER A 143 10.57 0.80 -5.51
C SER A 143 9.48 1.63 -6.20
N TRP A 144 9.75 2.12 -7.42
CA TRP A 144 8.74 2.82 -8.23
C TRP A 144 7.60 1.90 -8.69
N LEU A 145 7.90 0.64 -9.04
CA LEU A 145 6.87 -0.35 -9.38
C LEU A 145 5.90 -0.58 -8.20
N LEU A 146 6.44 -0.72 -6.99
CA LEU A 146 5.64 -0.94 -5.80
C LEU A 146 4.78 0.30 -5.46
N LEU A 147 5.34 1.51 -5.59
CA LEU A 147 4.60 2.75 -5.41
C LEU A 147 3.48 2.91 -6.47
N LYS A 148 3.77 2.57 -7.73
CA LYS A 148 2.75 2.55 -8.79
C LYS A 148 1.61 1.62 -8.40
N TYR A 149 1.93 0.38 -8.01
CA TYR A 149 0.97 -0.63 -7.61
C TYR A 149 0.06 -0.19 -6.46
N GLU A 150 0.65 0.40 -5.42
CA GLU A 150 -0.10 0.98 -4.29
C GLU A 150 -1.10 2.05 -4.77
N PHE A 151 -0.68 2.95 -5.66
CA PHE A 151 -1.55 4.00 -6.19
C PHE A 151 -2.61 3.47 -7.16
N MET A 152 -2.33 2.40 -7.92
CA MET A 152 -3.36 1.73 -8.72
C MET A 152 -4.48 1.19 -7.82
N ILE A 153 -4.13 0.55 -6.70
CA ILE A 153 -5.12 0.07 -5.71
C ILE A 153 -5.87 1.26 -5.10
N ARG A 154 -5.16 2.33 -4.71
CA ARG A 154 -5.78 3.56 -4.20
C ARG A 154 -6.83 4.09 -5.18
N PHE A 155 -6.47 4.22 -6.45
CA PHE A 155 -7.37 4.74 -7.48
C PHE A 155 -8.51 3.78 -7.79
N TYR A 156 -8.30 2.47 -7.68
CA TYR A 156 -9.36 1.47 -7.83
C TYR A 156 -10.37 1.50 -6.68
N GLU A 157 -9.93 1.61 -5.44
CA GLU A 157 -10.83 1.55 -4.28
C GLU A 157 -11.44 2.92 -3.92
N THR A 158 -10.83 4.03 -4.35
CA THR A 158 -11.39 5.37 -4.14
C THR A 158 -12.70 5.53 -4.94
N PRO A 159 -13.83 5.88 -4.30
CA PRO A 159 -15.10 6.14 -4.98
C PRO A 159 -14.99 7.28 -5.98
N ASP A 160 -15.71 7.18 -7.09
CA ASP A 160 -15.82 8.22 -8.14
C ASP A 160 -14.48 8.67 -8.75
N PHE A 161 -13.39 7.92 -8.53
CA PHE A 161 -12.10 8.24 -9.14
C PHE A 161 -12.21 8.07 -10.67
N PRO A 162 -11.84 9.07 -11.49
CA PRO A 162 -12.09 9.13 -12.93
C PRO A 162 -11.10 8.24 -13.72
N ILE A 163 -11.22 6.93 -13.52
CA ILE A 163 -10.42 5.89 -14.16
C ILE A 163 -11.28 4.69 -14.53
N ASP A 164 -10.96 4.03 -15.63
CA ASP A 164 -11.60 2.77 -16.02
C ASP A 164 -11.19 1.69 -15.01
N LYS A 165 -12.12 1.30 -14.13
CA LYS A 165 -11.87 0.32 -13.08
C LYS A 165 -11.63 -1.08 -13.64
N ASN A 166 -12.23 -1.44 -14.78
CA ASN A 166 -12.04 -2.76 -15.37
C ASN A 166 -10.62 -2.89 -15.91
N ASN A 167 -10.19 -1.92 -16.74
CA ASN A 167 -8.82 -1.89 -17.25
C ASN A 167 -7.79 -1.79 -16.11
N LEU A 168 -8.05 -0.93 -15.12
CA LEU A 168 -7.16 -0.78 -13.97
C LEU A 168 -7.04 -2.08 -13.15
N ASN A 169 -8.12 -2.86 -13.02
CA ASN A 169 -8.05 -4.14 -12.30
C ASN A 169 -7.17 -5.15 -13.03
N GLU A 170 -7.27 -5.24 -14.36
CA GLU A 170 -6.38 -6.08 -15.16
C GLU A 170 -4.91 -5.66 -15.03
N GLU A 171 -4.64 -4.35 -14.99
CA GLU A 171 -3.30 -3.82 -14.74
C GLU A 171 -2.79 -4.19 -13.34
N ILE A 172 -3.63 -4.07 -12.30
CA ILE A 172 -3.30 -4.50 -10.94
C ILE A 172 -2.95 -5.99 -10.92
N GLU A 173 -3.72 -6.84 -11.58
CA GLU A 173 -3.43 -8.29 -11.66
C GLU A 173 -2.10 -8.57 -12.36
N LYS A 174 -1.83 -7.92 -13.51
CA LYS A 174 -0.56 -8.03 -14.24
C LYS A 174 0.63 -7.58 -13.38
N THR A 175 0.51 -6.41 -12.74
CA THR A 175 1.56 -5.88 -11.86
C THR A 175 1.76 -6.74 -10.60
N THR A 176 0.71 -7.37 -10.08
CA THR A 176 0.83 -8.34 -8.96
C THR A 176 1.74 -9.50 -9.35
N GLN A 177 1.57 -10.06 -10.55
CA GLN A 177 2.43 -11.14 -11.06
C GLN A 177 3.88 -10.67 -11.29
N GLU A 178 4.07 -9.45 -11.80
CA GLU A 178 5.39 -8.84 -11.96
C GLU A 178 6.10 -8.66 -10.60
N ILE A 179 5.40 -8.12 -9.60
CA ILE A 179 5.91 -7.94 -8.23
C ILE A 179 6.32 -9.28 -7.63
N ARG A 180 5.46 -10.31 -7.71
CA ARG A 180 5.77 -11.65 -7.19
C ARG A 180 7.02 -12.23 -7.84
N LYS A 181 7.21 -12.01 -9.16
CA LYS A 181 8.39 -12.50 -9.89
C LYS A 181 9.67 -11.74 -9.56
N LEU A 182 9.58 -10.41 -9.40
CA LEU A 182 10.76 -9.55 -9.22
C LEU A 182 11.21 -9.48 -7.76
N LEU A 183 10.29 -9.61 -6.81
CA LEU A 183 10.53 -9.36 -5.40
C LEU A 183 10.53 -10.63 -4.54
N SER A 184 10.21 -11.80 -5.09
CA SER A 184 10.30 -13.11 -4.41
C SER A 184 11.68 -13.35 -3.81
#